data_AF-A0A967SHE1-F1
#
_entry.id   AF-A0A967SHE1-F1
#
_cell.length_a   1.000
_cell.length_b   1.000
_cell.length_c   1.000
_cell.angle_alpha   90.00
_cell.angle_beta   90.00
_cell.angle_gamma   90.00
#
_symmetry.space_group_name_H-M   'P 1'
#
loop_
_entity.id
_entity.type
_entity.pdbx_description
1 polymer ?
#
loop_
_entity_poly.entity_id
_entity_poly.type
_entity_poly.pdbx_seq_one_letter_code
_entity_poly.pdbx_strand_id
1 'polypeptide(L)' 'MEREYTLSAAATRDKLGLALAGGGFRASIFHLGVLRRMAELDLLRKVEVISTVSGGSIV' A
#
# COMPACT_ATOMS: atom_id res chain seq x y z
N MET A 1 21.17 -33.08 -22.28
CA MET A 1 19.89 -32.32 -22.31
C MET A 1 19.58 -31.97 -20.87
N GLU A 2 20.29 -30.96 -20.35
CA GLU A 2 20.16 -30.51 -18.96
C GLU A 2 19.06 -29.45 -18.94
N ARG A 3 17.87 -29.79 -18.40
CA ARG A 3 16.82 -28.78 -18.20
C ARG A 3 17.12 -28.03 -16.92
N GLU A 4 17.66 -26.83 -17.08
CA GLU A 4 17.77 -25.82 -16.03
C GLU A 4 16.37 -25.43 -15.56
N TYR A 5 15.93 -26.03 -14.44
CA TYR A 5 14.72 -25.67 -13.73
C TYR A 5 15.04 -24.44 -12.87
N THR A 6 15.32 -23.31 -13.52
CA THR A 6 15.42 -22.03 -12.81
C THR A 6 14.03 -21.72 -12.32
N LEU A 7 13.79 -22.04 -11.05
CA LEU A 7 12.69 -21.49 -10.28
C LEU A 7 12.84 -19.97 -10.38
N SER A 8 12.11 -19.39 -11.33
CA SER A 8 11.78 -17.98 -11.29
C SER A 8 11.03 -17.84 -9.97
N ALA A 9 11.76 -17.51 -8.90
CA ALA A 9 11.17 -16.99 -7.68
C ALA A 9 10.30 -15.85 -8.17
N ALA A 10 8.99 -16.13 -8.27
CA ALA A 10 8.04 -15.36 -9.03
C ALA A 10 8.32 -13.91 -8.70
N ALA A 11 8.80 -13.13 -9.68
CA ALA A 11 9.22 -11.76 -9.46
C ALA A 11 8.10 -11.08 -8.67
N THR A 12 8.29 -10.95 -7.36
CA THR A 12 7.28 -10.44 -6.46
C THR A 12 7.24 -8.98 -6.84
N ARG A 13 6.36 -8.65 -7.78
CA ARG A 13 5.97 -7.27 -8.05
C ARG A 13 5.81 -6.65 -6.67
N ASP A 14 6.52 -5.55 -6.41
CA ASP A 14 6.49 -4.84 -5.13
C ASP A 14 5.06 -4.34 -4.88
N LYS A 15 4.19 -5.22 -4.41
CA LYS A 15 2.76 -4.98 -4.21
C LYS A 15 2.55 -4.62 -2.75
N LEU A 16 1.89 -3.49 -2.51
CA LEU A 16 1.63 -2.96 -1.19
C LEU A 16 0.13 -2.99 -0.90
N GLY A 17 -0.25 -3.51 0.28
CA GLY A 17 -1.57 -3.33 0.84
C GLY A 17 -1.56 -2.23 1.89
N LEU A 18 -2.55 -1.35 1.87
CA LEU A 18 -2.67 -0.23 2.80
C LEU A 18 -3.95 -0.36 3.65
N ALA A 19 -3.82 -0.26 4.97
CA ALA A 19 -4.96 -0.30 5.89
C ALA A 19 -5.04 1.00 6.69
N LEU A 20 -6.17 1.73 6.58
CA LEU A 20 -6.40 3.00 7.26
C LEU A 20 -7.42 2.82 8.38
N ALA A 21 -6.94 2.93 9.62
CA ALA A 21 -7.78 2.82 10.82
C ALA A 21 -8.78 3.99 10.95
N GLY A 22 -9.87 3.75 11.68
CA GLY A 22 -10.86 4.77 12.04
C GLY A 22 -10.38 5.71 13.14
N GLY A 23 -11.21 6.68 13.49
CA GLY A 23 -10.89 7.71 14.49
C GLY A 23 -11.39 9.12 14.15
N GLY A 24 -12.37 9.23 13.25
CA GLY A 24 -12.93 10.49 12.77
C GLY A 24 -11.87 11.39 12.11
N PHE A 25 -12.07 12.70 12.20
CA PHE A 25 -11.19 13.69 11.57
C PHE A 25 -9.72 13.60 11.98
N ARG A 26 -9.42 13.20 13.22
CA ARG A 26 -8.03 13.05 13.67
C ARG A 26 -7.29 11.99 12.86
N ALA A 27 -7.92 10.83 12.66
CA ALA A 27 -7.36 9.77 11.83
C ALA A 27 -7.27 10.21 10.36
N SER A 28 -8.28 10.91 9.83
CA SER A 28 -8.28 11.41 8.45
C SER A 28 -7.10 12.35 8.18
N ILE A 29 -6.86 13.34 9.04
CA ILE A 29 -5.76 14.30 8.87
C ILE A 29 -4.39 13.61 8.99
N PHE A 30 -4.26 12.65 9.92
CA PHE A 30 -3.04 11.85 10.03
C PHE A 30 -2.76 11.03 8.77
N HIS A 31 -3.77 10.30 8.28
CA HIS A 31 -3.65 9.48 7.08
C HIS A 31 -3.36 10.33 5.84
N LEU A 32 -3.91 11.54 5.74
CA LEU A 32 -3.58 12.48 4.66
C LEU A 32 -2.08 12.83 4.65
N GLY A 33 -1.48 13.03 5.82
CA GLY A 33 -0.04 13.24 5.96
C GLY A 33 0.78 12.02 5.54
N VAL A 34 0.35 10.82 5.94
CA VAL A 34 0.98 9.55 5.53
C VAL A 34 0.92 9.37 4.02
N LEU A 35 -0.26 9.53 3.42
CA LEU A 35 -0.48 9.40 1.98
C LEU A 35 0.36 10.42 1.19
N ARG A 36 0.42 11.67 1.65
CA ARG A 36 1.31 12.68 1.07
C ARG A 36 2.76 12.21 1.08
N ARG A 37 3.25 11.71 2.22
CA ARG A 37 4.65 11.25 2.32
C ARG A 37 4.90 10.04 1.43
N MET A 38 3.94 9.11 1.34
CA MET A 38 4.03 7.98 0.42
C MET A 38 4.06 8.44 -1.04
N ALA A 39 3.32 9.50 -1.40
CA ALA A 39 3.36 10.07 -2.73
C ALA A 39 4.74 10.68 -3.05
N GLU A 40 5.31 11.44 -2.11
CA GLU A 40 6.66 12.02 -2.24
C GLU A 40 7.75 10.96 -2.39
N LEU A 41 7.57 9.78 -1.79
CA LEU A 41 8.47 8.63 -1.89
C LEU A 41 8.12 7.68 -3.04
N ASP A 42 7.13 8.02 -3.85
CA ASP A 42 6.66 7.23 -4.97
C ASP A 42 6.07 5.84 -4.62
N LEU A 43 5.74 5.64 -3.34
CA LEU A 43 5.23 4.38 -2.82
C LEU A 43 3.75 4.16 -3.12
N LEU A 44 2.97 5.22 -3.33
CA LEU A 44 1.53 5.08 -3.62
C LEU A 44 1.27 4.29 -4.91
N ARG A 45 2.16 4.37 -5.91
CA ARG A 45 2.04 3.60 -7.17
C ARG A 45 2.13 2.08 -6.98
N LYS A 46 2.66 1.65 -5.83
CA LYS A 46 2.80 0.24 -5.46
C LYS A 46 1.57 -0.30 -4.70
N VAL A 47 0.66 0.57 -4.28
CA VAL A 47 -0.53 0.19 -3.50
C VAL A 47 -1.57 -0.45 -4.43
N GLU A 48 -1.86 -1.74 -4.22
CA GLU A 48 -2.87 -2.47 -5.00
C GLU A 48 -4.21 -2.59 -4.28
N VAL A 49 -4.21 -2.54 -2.95
CA VAL A 49 -5.41 -2.70 -2.14
C VAL A 49 -5.40 -1.71 -0.99
N ILE A 50 -6.55 -1.11 -0.76
CA ILE A 50 -6.80 -0.23 0.39
C ILE A 50 -7.98 -0.79 1.18
N SER A 51 -7.79 -0.99 2.47
CA SER A 51 -8.86 -1.27 3.44
C SER A 51 -9.00 -0.09 4.38
N THR A 52 -10.23 0.36 4.64
CA THR A 52 -10.47 1.53 5.49
C THR A 52 -11.69 1.30 6.38
N VAL A 53 -11.74 1.99 7.52
CA VAL A 53 -12.93 2.03 8.38
C VAL A 53 -13.21 3.45 8.89
N SER A 54 -14.49 3.84 8.94
CA SER A 54 -14.94 5.10 9.56
C SER A 54 -14.16 6.34 9.07
N GLY A 55 -13.50 7.07 9.96
CA GLY A 55 -12.69 8.26 9.60
C GLY A 55 -11.52 7.96 8.65
N GLY A 56 -11.03 6.71 8.59
CA GLY A 56 -10.02 6.30 7.61
C GLY A 56 -10.56 6.18 6.19
N SER A 57 -11.88 6.16 6.00
CA SER A 57 -12.54 6.06 4.69
C SER A 57 -12.82 7.42 4.03
N ILE A 58 -12.49 8.53 4.71
CA ILE A 58 -12.74 9.90 4.24
C ILE A 58 -11.65 10.38 3.26
N VAL A 59 -10.45 9.82 3.39
CA VAL A 59 -9.25 10.17 2.61
C VAL A 59 -8.93 9.11 1.57
#